data_AF-A0A5T6X0L5-F1
#
_entry.id   AF-A0A5T6X0L5-F1
#
_cell.length_a   1.000
_cell.length_b   1.000
_cell.length_c   1.000
_cell.angle_alpha   90.00
_cell.angle_beta   90.00
_cell.angle_gamma   90.00
#
_symmetry.space_group_name_H-M   'P 1'
#
loop_
_entity.id
_entity.type
_entity.pdbx_description
1 polymer ?
#
loop_
_entity_poly.entity_id
_entity_poly.type
_entity_poly.pdbx_seq_one_letter_code
_entity_poly.pdbx_strand_id
1 'polypeptide(L)' 'MKKLISLLIPRWEMDTVALQETERGLEIVCSYSDIEPGEWFDGMCELKTFTWLNWSWPYGEPINVRRFQPKVIL' A
#
# COMPACT_ATOMS: atom_id res chain seq x y z
N MET A 1 20.63 5.54 -13.17
CA MET A 1 21.67 5.69 -12.12
C MET A 1 21.11 6.17 -10.77
N LYS A 2 20.16 7.12 -10.69
CA LYS A 2 19.57 7.55 -9.40
C LYS A 2 18.76 6.46 -8.65
N LYS A 3 18.05 5.57 -9.37
CA LYS A 3 17.22 4.49 -8.79
C LYS A 3 18.00 3.40 -8.02
N LEU A 4 19.28 3.16 -8.35
CA LEU A 4 20.05 2.10 -7.68
C LEU A 4 20.49 2.54 -6.27
N ILE A 5 20.85 3.82 -6.12
CA ILE A 5 21.28 4.37 -4.83
C ILE A 5 20.09 4.45 -3.87
N SER A 6 18.89 4.79 -4.37
CA SER A 6 17.67 4.83 -3.54
C SER A 6 17.24 3.47 -2.98
N LEU A 7 17.73 2.35 -3.53
CA LEU A 7 17.49 1.01 -2.96
C LEU A 7 18.24 0.79 -1.64
N LEU A 8 19.42 1.41 -1.51
CA LEU A 8 20.29 1.23 -0.35
C LEU A 8 19.90 2.12 0.82
N ILE A 9 19.09 3.15 0.59
CA ILE A 9 18.66 4.11 1.60
C ILE A 9 17.36 3.61 2.25
N PRO A 10 17.40 3.16 3.52
CA PRO A 10 16.18 2.82 4.24
C PRO A 10 15.32 4.06 4.45
N ARG A 11 14.01 3.92 4.28
CA ARG A 11 13.09 5.05 4.34
C ARG A 11 11.76 4.67 4.97
N TRP A 12 11.22 5.62 5.72
CA TRP A 12 9.90 5.54 6.31
C TRP A 12 8.96 6.40 5.48
N GLU A 13 7.90 5.79 4.97
CA GLU A 13 6.94 6.45 4.09
C GLU A 13 5.52 6.18 4.58
N MET A 14 4.60 7.08 4.26
CA MET A 14 3.17 6.80 4.36
C MET A 14 2.73 6.26 3.02
N ASP A 15 2.18 5.05 3.00
CA ASP A 15 1.67 4.42 1.80
C ASP A 15 0.16 4.21 1.91
N THR A 16 -0.53 4.26 0.78
CA THR A 16 -1.94 3.83 0.70
C THR A 16 -1.96 2.38 0.29
N VAL A 17 -2.61 1.52 1.06
CA VAL A 17 -2.71 0.08 0.77
C VAL A 17 -4.17 -0.33 0.56
N ALA A 18 -4.40 -1.30 -0.32
CA ALA A 18 -5.70 -1.91 -0.49
C ALA A 18 -5.96 -2.99 0.56
N LEU A 19 -7.22 -3.09 0.97
CA LEU A 19 -7.72 -4.02 1.97
C LEU A 19 -8.79 -4.93 1.36
N GLN A 20 -8.76 -6.21 1.73
CA GLN A 20 -9.77 -7.20 1.38
C GLN A 20 -10.39 -7.78 2.66
N GLU A 21 -11.70 -7.97 2.66
CA GLU A 21 -12.44 -8.61 3.73
C GLU A 21 -12.21 -10.13 3.71
N THR A 22 -11.77 -10.65 4.84
CA THR A 22 -11.60 -12.08 5.12
C THR A 22 -12.44 -12.47 6.33
N GLU A 23 -12.47 -13.76 6.69
CA GLU A 23 -13.13 -14.24 7.93
C GLU A 23 -12.57 -13.58 9.21
N ARG A 24 -11.39 -12.96 9.13
CA ARG A 24 -10.70 -12.30 10.25
C ARG A 24 -10.87 -10.78 10.23
N GLY A 25 -11.59 -10.24 9.26
CA GLY A 25 -11.75 -8.80 9.03
C GLY A 25 -10.96 -8.31 7.82
N LEU A 26 -10.65 -7.01 7.79
CA LEU A 26 -9.92 -6.40 6.68
C LEU A 26 -8.41 -6.69 6.77
N GLU A 27 -7.87 -7.35 5.75
CA GLU A 27 -6.44 -7.67 5.62
C GLU A 27 -5.79 -6.87 4.49
N ILE A 28 -4.52 -6.52 4.66
CA ILE A 28 -3.72 -5.80 3.66
C ILE A 28 -3.36 -6.76 2.52
N VAL A 29 -3.66 -6.36 1.28
CA VAL A 29 -3.36 -7.18 0.09
C VAL A 29 -2.15 -6.66 -0.68
N CYS A 30 -2.18 -5.38 -1.06
CA CYS A 30 -1.13 -4.76 -1.88
C CYS A 30 -1.07 -3.23 -1.69
N SER A 31 0.01 -2.61 -2.17
CA SER A 31 0.08 -1.15 -2.25
C SER A 31 -0.87 -0.63 -3.32
N TYR A 32 -1.49 0.52 -3.07
CA TYR A 32 -2.31 1.21 -4.05
C TYR A 32 -1.53 1.58 -5.31
N SER A 33 -0.21 1.80 -5.21
CA SER A 33 0.62 2.06 -6.39
C SER A 33 0.59 0.92 -7.40
N ASP A 34 0.46 -0.31 -6.90
CA ASP A 34 0.62 -1.55 -7.68
C ASP A 34 -0.70 -2.01 -8.30
N ILE A 35 -1.82 -1.39 -7.92
CA ILE A 35 -3.14 -1.71 -8.43
C ILE A 35 -3.27 -1.26 -9.89
N GLU A 36 -3.78 -2.13 -10.75
CA GLU A 36 -4.10 -1.81 -12.14
C GLU A 36 -5.53 -1.25 -12.28
N PRO A 37 -5.80 -0.38 -13.27
CA PRO A 37 -7.16 0.07 -13.51
C PRO A 37 -8.08 -1.10 -13.88
N GLY A 38 -9.25 -1.16 -13.23
CA GLY A 38 -10.19 -2.28 -13.36
C GLY A 38 -10.12 -3.30 -12.22
N GLU A 39 -9.07 -3.27 -11.40
CA GLU A 39 -9.02 -4.03 -10.15
C GLU A 39 -9.89 -3.38 -9.06
N TRP A 40 -10.46 -4.21 -8.20
CA TRP A 40 -11.37 -3.79 -7.13
C TRP A 40 -11.07 -4.51 -5.83
N PHE A 41 -11.18 -3.78 -4.71
CA PHE A 41 -10.98 -4.26 -3.34
C PHE A 41 -12.05 -3.71 -2.41
N ASP A 42 -12.15 -4.22 -1.17
CA ASP A 42 -13.20 -3.83 -0.23
C ASP A 42 -12.89 -2.50 0.47
N GLY A 43 -11.61 -2.23 0.73
CA GLY A 43 -11.18 -1.04 1.44
C GLY A 43 -9.80 -0.54 1.03
N MET A 44 -9.41 0.59 1.61
CA MET A 44 -8.05 1.07 1.62
C MET A 44 -7.76 1.81 2.92
N CYS A 45 -6.49 1.90 3.30
CA CYS A 45 -6.05 2.73 4.41
C CYS A 45 -4.66 3.30 4.13
N GLU A 46 -4.29 4.30 4.92
CA GLU A 46 -2.94 4.83 4.96
C GLU A 46 -2.16 4.12 6.06
N LEU A 47 -0.97 3.63 5.73
CA LEU A 47 -0.13 2.89 6.65
C LEU A 47 1.30 3.38 6.57
N LYS A 48 1.96 3.46 7.72
CA LYS A 48 3.38 3.73 7.76
C LYS A 48 4.13 2.48 7.31
N THR A 49 4.93 2.61 6.26
CA THR A 49 5.75 1.52 5.73
C THR A 49 7.22 1.84 5.93
N PHE A 50 7.97 0.80 6.29
CA PHE A 50 9.42 0.82 6.20
C PHE A 50 9.81 0.20 4.87
N THR A 51 10.56 0.91 4.04
CA THR A 51 11.04 0.41 2.75
C THR A 51 12.56 0.32 2.75
N TRP A 52 13.10 -0.83 2.39
CA TRP A 52 14.53 -1.02 2.18
C TRP A 52 14.80 -2.14 1.17
N LEU A 53 15.79 -1.95 0.29
CA LEU A 53 16.15 -2.92 -0.76
C LEU A 53 14.96 -3.39 -1.62
N ASN A 54 14.02 -2.47 -1.91
CA ASN A 54 12.79 -2.73 -2.65
C ASN A 54 11.77 -3.63 -1.95
N TRP A 55 11.95 -3.92 -0.66
CA TRP A 55 10.95 -4.58 0.18
C TRP A 55 10.30 -3.57 1.10
N SER A 56 8.99 -3.67 1.24
CA SER A 56 8.16 -2.79 2.06
C SER A 56 7.51 -3.61 3.17
N TRP A 57 7.67 -3.15 4.41
CA TRP A 57 7.08 -3.78 5.58
C TRP A 57 6.05 -2.84 6.22
N PRO A 58 4.83 -3.32 6.48
CA PRO A 58 3.82 -2.56 7.21
C PRO A 58 4.26 -2.34 8.67
N TYR A 59 4.06 -1.14 9.21
CA TYR A 59 4.39 -0.83 10.59
C TYR A 59 3.38 0.12 11.23
N GLY A 60 2.94 -0.21 12.44
CA GLY A 60 2.00 0.61 13.20
C GLY A 60 0.54 0.34 12.83
N GLU A 61 -0.33 1.24 13.30
CA GLU A 61 -1.78 1.13 13.11
C GLU A 61 -2.22 1.78 11.79
N PRO A 62 -3.23 1.21 11.10
CA PRO A 62 -3.79 1.82 9.90
C PRO A 62 -4.52 3.11 10.25
N ILE A 63 -4.36 4.12 9.39
CA ILE A 63 -4.96 5.44 9.51
C ILE A 63 -5.94 5.60 8.33
N ASN A 64 -7.01 6.37 8.55
CA ASN A 64 -7.94 6.77 7.48
C ASN A 64 -8.53 5.57 6.70
N VAL A 65 -8.96 4.54 7.43
CA VAL A 65 -9.62 3.36 6.84
C VAL A 65 -10.91 3.81 6.15
N ARG A 66 -11.01 3.52 4.86
CA ARG A 66 -12.11 3.98 3.99
C ARG A 66 -12.43 2.95 2.92
N ARG A 67 -13.58 3.13 2.26
CA ARG A 67 -13.95 2.33 1.09
C ARG A 67 -12.92 2.48 -0.02
N PHE A 68 -12.72 1.41 -0.77
CA PHE A 68 -11.81 1.41 -1.91
C PHE A 68 -12.24 2.43 -2.99
N GLN A 69 -11.25 3.07 -3.61
CA GLN A 69 -11.41 4.03 -4.70
C GLN A 69 -10.62 3.51 -5.92
N PRO A 70 -11.29 2.96 -6.94
CA PRO A 70 -10.62 2.36 -8.08
C PRO A 70 -9.84 3.40 -8.89
N LYS A 71 -8.74 2.96 -9.52
CA LYS A 71 -8.08 3.77 -10.54
C LYS A 71 -8.98 3.81 -11.78
N VAL A 72 -9.32 5.00 -12.23
CA VAL A 72 -10.08 5.21 -13.46
C VAL A 72 -9.09 5.45 -14.60
N ILE A 73 -9.24 4.73 -15.71
CA ILE A 73 -8.56 5.08 -16.97
C ILE A 73 -9.30 6.31 -17.52
N LEU A 74 -8.61 7.45 -17.59
CA LEU A 74 -9.08 8.61 -18.35
C LEU A 74 -8.74 8.46 -19.84
#